data_AF-A0A2D5RS40-F1
#
_entry.id   AF-A0A2D5RS40-F1
#
_cell.length_a   1.000
_cell.length_b   1.000
_cell.length_c   1.000
_cell.angle_alpha   90.00
_cell.angle_beta   90.00
_cell.angle_gamma   90.00
#
_symmetry.space_group_name_H-M   'P 1'
#
loop_
_entity.id
_entity.type
_entity.pdbx_description
1 polymer ?
#
loop_
_entity_poly.entity_id
_entity_poly.type
_entity_poly.pdbx_seq_one_letter_code
_entity_poly.pdbx_strand_id
1 'polypeptide(L)'
;MSDAVSNPYTAPTANLNAPLNNGKLKQLPRFSAWWVFLLNIVTLGIYPLWWLYSRASTLNQIQSRPIALELIYVLVAVLLGSFALGFVAGFSDEEYAVIENSLSIAYWVLYLITAFTIRNRLHDVFIEEGHHVRTGPILTFFFSSIYLQYKINEAIDTTSNR
;
A
#
# COMPACT_ATOMS: atom_id res chain seq x y z
N MET A 1 -26.67 37.64 39.00
CA MET A 1 -26.07 36.31 38.77
C MET A 1 -27.02 35.61 37.81
N SER A 2 -26.66 35.49 36.54
CA SER A 2 -27.50 34.88 35.50
C SER A 2 -27.03 33.45 35.32
N ASP A 3 -27.84 32.50 35.79
CA ASP A 3 -27.58 31.08 35.58
C ASP A 3 -27.67 30.78 34.08
N ALA A 4 -26.59 30.23 33.53
CA ALA A 4 -26.52 29.82 32.14
C ALA A 4 -27.53 28.69 31.91
N VAL A 5 -28.61 28.99 31.19
CA VAL A 5 -29.59 28.01 30.74
C VAL A 5 -28.87 27.00 29.84
N SER A 6 -28.58 25.80 30.38
CA SER A 6 -28.02 24.70 29.60
C SER A 6 -29.09 24.18 28.66
N ASN A 7 -29.12 24.66 27.42
CA ASN A 7 -30.06 24.22 26.40
C ASN A 7 -29.82 22.72 26.08
N PRO A 8 -30.74 21.81 26.47
CA PRO A 8 -30.58 20.36 26.30
C PRO A 8 -30.69 19.90 24.84
N TYR A 9 -31.00 20.82 23.90
CA TYR A 9 -31.07 20.56 22.47
C TYR A 9 -29.90 21.17 21.68
N THR A 10 -28.83 21.62 22.35
CA THR A 10 -27.62 22.01 21.63
C THR A 10 -26.97 20.77 21.03
N ALA A 11 -26.82 20.75 19.69
CA ALA A 11 -26.09 19.68 19.02
C ALA A 11 -24.67 19.62 19.58
N PRO A 12 -24.10 18.42 19.81
CA PRO A 12 -22.72 18.29 20.26
C PRO A 12 -21.80 19.08 19.33
N THR A 13 -21.12 20.10 19.85
CA THR A 13 -20.18 20.87 19.06
C THR A 13 -18.90 20.04 18.91
N ALA A 14 -18.73 19.42 17.74
CA ALA A 14 -17.47 18.79 17.38
C ALA A 14 -16.38 19.88 17.35
N ASN A 15 -15.33 19.72 18.15
CA ASN A 15 -14.21 20.64 18.15
C ASN A 15 -13.40 20.43 16.85
N LEU A 16 -13.68 21.24 15.84
CA LEU A 16 -13.02 21.18 14.52
C LEU A 16 -11.52 21.52 14.60
N ASN A 17 -11.07 22.10 15.73
CA ASN A 17 -9.71 22.58 15.97
C ASN A 17 -8.96 21.75 17.02
N ALA A 18 -9.50 20.59 17.44
CA ALA A 18 -8.64 19.62 18.10
C ALA A 18 -7.49 19.33 17.12
N PRO A 19 -6.20 19.42 17.53
CA PRO A 19 -5.13 18.94 16.66
C PRO A 19 -5.54 17.53 16.28
N LEU A 20 -5.69 17.27 14.98
CA LEU A 20 -5.91 15.93 14.46
C LEU A 20 -4.66 15.13 14.80
N ASN A 21 -4.51 14.74 16.05
CA ASN A 21 -3.67 13.63 16.45
C ASN A 21 -4.39 12.34 16.01
N ASN A 22 -4.78 12.33 14.73
CA ASN A 22 -5.12 11.13 14.02
C ASN A 22 -3.77 10.53 13.68
N GLY A 23 -3.27 9.69 14.59
CA GLY A 23 -1.99 9.00 14.44
C GLY A 23 -1.79 8.52 13.01
N LYS A 24 -0.56 8.56 12.52
CA LYS A 24 -0.16 8.28 11.13
C LYS A 24 -0.79 6.99 10.60
N LEU A 25 -1.05 6.01 11.47
CA LEU A 25 -1.75 4.76 11.14
C LEU A 25 -3.20 4.95 10.69
N LYS A 26 -3.94 5.90 11.25
CA LYS A 26 -5.33 6.18 10.86
C LYS A 26 -5.43 6.75 9.44
N GLN A 27 -4.34 7.27 8.90
CA GLN A 27 -4.28 7.76 7.52
C GLN A 27 -4.07 6.62 6.51
N LEU A 28 -3.54 5.47 6.95
CA LEU A 28 -3.43 4.28 6.12
C LEU A 28 -4.82 3.64 5.95
N PRO A 29 -5.28 3.42 4.70
CA PRO A 29 -6.61 2.90 4.48
C PRO A 29 -6.67 1.42 4.91
N ARG A 30 -7.62 1.13 5.81
CA ARG A 30 -7.95 -0.22 6.24
C ARG A 30 -8.66 -0.97 5.12
N PHE A 31 -8.18 -2.16 4.79
CA PHE A 31 -8.77 -2.98 3.74
C PHE A 31 -8.50 -4.47 4.00
N SER A 32 -9.44 -5.35 3.66
CA SER A 32 -9.29 -6.79 3.94
C SER A 32 -8.13 -7.41 3.15
N ALA A 33 -7.22 -8.10 3.85
CA ALA A 33 -6.13 -8.84 3.21
C ALA A 33 -6.66 -9.97 2.31
N TRP A 34 -7.80 -10.59 2.68
CA TRP A 34 -8.47 -11.58 1.84
C TRP A 34 -9.01 -10.98 0.55
N TRP A 35 -9.53 -9.75 0.60
CA TRP A 35 -9.92 -9.03 -0.61
C TRP A 35 -8.71 -8.67 -1.48
N VAL A 36 -7.56 -8.29 -0.89
CA VAL A 36 -6.32 -8.10 -1.66
C VAL A 36 -5.92 -9.37 -2.40
N PHE A 37 -5.98 -10.53 -1.73
CA PHE A 37 -5.70 -11.82 -2.34
C PHE A 37 -6.68 -12.14 -3.48
N LEU A 38 -7.99 -11.98 -3.26
CA LEU A 38 -9.00 -12.22 -4.29
C LEU A 38 -8.80 -11.29 -5.49
N LEU A 39 -8.61 -9.99 -5.26
CA LEU A 39 -8.40 -9.01 -6.32
C LEU A 39 -7.12 -9.28 -7.10
N ASN A 40 -6.07 -9.79 -6.45
CA ASN A 40 -4.87 -10.24 -7.16
C ASN A 40 -5.19 -11.32 -8.20
N ILE A 41 -6.07 -12.28 -7.86
CA ILE A 41 -6.49 -13.34 -8.79
C ILE A 41 -7.43 -12.78 -9.87
N VAL A 42 -8.49 -12.07 -9.48
CA VAL A 42 -9.51 -11.58 -10.42
C VAL A 42 -8.95 -10.57 -11.42
N THR A 43 -7.96 -9.77 -11.02
CA THR A 43 -7.30 -8.80 -11.91
C THR A 43 -6.04 -9.35 -12.58
N LEU A 44 -5.79 -10.67 -12.49
CA LEU A 44 -4.63 -11.34 -13.10
C LEU A 44 -3.29 -10.67 -12.74
N GLY A 45 -3.11 -10.27 -11.48
CA GLY A 45 -1.88 -9.66 -11.01
C GLY A 45 -1.76 -8.15 -11.20
N ILE A 46 -2.78 -7.46 -11.72
CA ILE A 46 -2.76 -6.00 -11.91
C ILE A 46 -3.01 -5.25 -10.60
N TYR A 47 -3.93 -5.73 -9.76
CA TYR A 47 -4.30 -5.07 -8.50
C TYR A 47 -3.11 -4.77 -7.56
N PRO A 48 -2.11 -5.65 -7.39
CA PRO A 48 -0.91 -5.33 -6.62
C PRO A 48 -0.22 -4.02 -7.02
N LEU A 49 -0.23 -3.62 -8.29
CA LEU A 49 0.35 -2.34 -8.73
C LEU A 49 -0.44 -1.15 -8.18
N TRP A 50 -1.77 -1.22 -8.26
CA TRP A 50 -2.64 -0.21 -7.65
C TRP A 50 -2.44 -0.16 -6.13
N TRP A 51 -2.29 -1.33 -5.49
CA TRP A 51 -1.99 -1.41 -4.06
C TRP A 51 -0.67 -0.71 -3.72
N LEU A 52 0.42 -1.00 -4.46
CA LEU A 52 1.71 -0.33 -4.28
C LEU A 52 1.58 1.19 -4.42
N TYR A 53 0.91 1.67 -5.48
CA TYR A 53 0.70 3.09 -5.72
C TYR A 53 -0.05 3.75 -4.57
N SER A 54 -1.18 3.19 -4.15
CA SER A 54 -2.00 3.76 -3.08
C SER A 54 -1.22 3.85 -1.77
N ARG A 55 -0.46 2.80 -1.40
CA ARG A 55 0.32 2.75 -0.16
C ARG A 55 1.51 3.68 -0.21
N ALA A 56 2.23 3.72 -1.33
CA ALA A 56 3.35 4.64 -1.49
C ALA A 56 2.89 6.10 -1.44
N SER A 57 1.78 6.44 -2.10
CA SER A 57 1.22 7.79 -2.07
C SER A 57 0.79 8.22 -0.67
N THR A 58 0.08 7.37 0.07
CA THR A 58 -0.29 7.66 1.46
C THR A 58 0.94 7.77 2.37
N LEU A 59 1.91 6.87 2.24
CA LEU A 59 3.15 6.90 3.03
C LEU A 59 3.96 8.18 2.77
N ASN A 60 4.01 8.63 1.52
CA ASN A 60 4.69 9.87 1.14
C ASN A 60 4.06 11.13 1.75
N GLN A 61 2.79 11.07 2.16
CA GLN A 61 2.11 12.18 2.85
C GLN A 61 2.42 12.22 4.35
N ILE A 62 2.78 11.08 4.96
CA ILE A 62 2.93 10.94 6.42
C ILE A 62 4.37 10.74 6.90
N GLN A 63 5.29 10.39 5.99
CA GLN A 63 6.70 10.17 6.29
C GLN A 63 7.61 11.20 5.63
N SER A 64 8.71 11.51 6.32
CA SER A 64 9.75 12.41 5.83
C SER A 64 10.62 11.80 4.74
N ARG A 65 10.69 10.47 4.65
CA ARG A 65 11.50 9.75 3.67
C ARG A 65 10.62 9.20 2.54
N PRO A 66 10.49 9.91 1.41
CA PRO A 66 9.57 9.49 0.36
C PRO A 66 9.99 8.18 -0.31
N ILE A 67 9.01 7.53 -0.91
CA ILE A 67 9.10 6.38 -1.80
C ILE A 67 9.04 6.92 -3.22
N ALA A 68 9.97 6.49 -4.07
CA ALA A 68 10.00 6.88 -5.48
C ALA A 68 8.78 6.30 -6.22
N LEU A 69 7.81 7.16 -6.53
CA LEU A 69 6.62 6.77 -7.31
C LEU A 69 7.00 6.46 -8.77
N GLU A 70 8.13 6.98 -9.23
CA GLU A 70 8.72 6.72 -10.54
C GLU A 70 8.96 5.22 -10.76
N LEU A 71 9.36 4.47 -9.71
CA LEU A 71 9.52 3.02 -9.81
C LEU A 71 8.20 2.32 -10.10
N ILE A 72 7.09 2.84 -9.60
CA ILE A 72 5.75 2.31 -9.84
C ILE A 72 5.30 2.64 -11.27
N TYR A 73 5.61 3.84 -11.76
CA TYR A 73 5.35 4.19 -13.17
C TYR A 73 6.17 3.34 -14.13
N VAL A 74 7.44 3.06 -13.80
CA VAL A 74 8.27 2.12 -14.57
C VAL A 74 7.65 0.71 -14.56
N LEU A 75 7.16 0.22 -13.41
CA LEU A 75 6.46 -1.06 -13.35
C LEU A 75 5.23 -1.12 -14.27
N VAL A 76 4.42 -0.06 -14.27
CA VAL A 76 3.26 0.04 -15.17
C VAL A 76 3.70 0.07 -16.64
N ALA A 77 4.75 0.83 -16.97
CA ALA A 77 5.28 0.90 -18.33
C ALA A 77 5.83 -0.46 -18.79
N VAL A 78 6.57 -1.17 -17.94
CA VAL A 78 7.07 -2.52 -18.22
C VAL A 78 5.91 -3.50 -18.42
N LEU A 79 4.87 -3.45 -17.58
CA LEU A 79 3.68 -4.28 -17.74
C LEU A 79 3.02 -4.06 -19.11
N LEU A 80 2.77 -2.81 -19.48
CA LEU A 80 2.17 -2.47 -20.78
C LEU A 80 3.07 -2.87 -21.96
N GLY A 81 4.39 -2.67 -21.81
CA GLY A 81 5.39 -3.12 -22.78
C GLY A 81 5.39 -4.63 -22.97
N SER A 82 5.27 -5.41 -21.89
CA SER A 82 5.15 -6.86 -21.94
C SER A 82 3.87 -7.30 -22.65
N PHE A 83 2.74 -6.64 -22.40
CA PHE A 83 1.49 -6.93 -23.12
C PHE A 83 1.61 -6.63 -24.62
N ALA A 84 2.19 -5.49 -24.98
CA ALA A 84 2.41 -5.12 -26.39
C ALA A 84 3.36 -6.10 -27.09
N LEU A 85 4.46 -6.49 -26.42
CA LEU A 85 5.42 -7.46 -26.95
C LEU A 85 4.77 -8.83 -27.13
N GLY A 86 4.02 -9.31 -26.13
CA GLY A 86 3.30 -10.59 -26.22
C GLY A 86 2.27 -10.61 -27.35
N PHE A 87 1.58 -9.49 -27.58
CA PHE A 87 0.65 -9.36 -28.71
C PHE A 87 1.36 -9.50 -30.06
N VAL A 88 2.48 -8.80 -30.26
CA VAL A 88 3.27 -8.89 -31.51
C VAL A 88 3.89 -10.28 -31.67
N ALA A 89 4.45 -10.83 -30.60
CA ALA A 89 5.10 -12.13 -30.59
C ALA A 89 4.14 -13.27 -31.01
N GLY A 90 2.85 -13.15 -30.66
CA GLY A 90 1.82 -14.10 -31.07
C GLY A 90 1.56 -14.19 -32.58
N PHE A 91 2.06 -13.24 -33.37
CA PHE A 91 1.96 -13.23 -34.84
C PHE A 91 3.30 -13.49 -35.55
N SER A 92 4.37 -13.85 -34.83
CA SER A 92 5.73 -14.01 -35.35
C SER A 92 6.35 -15.36 -34.96
N ASP A 93 7.29 -15.86 -35.77
CA ASP A 93 8.04 -17.08 -35.45
C ASP A 93 9.16 -16.81 -34.42
N GLU A 94 8.89 -17.19 -33.16
CA GLU A 94 9.78 -17.44 -31.98
C GLU A 94 10.94 -16.48 -31.60
N GLU A 95 11.15 -15.33 -32.23
CA GLU A 95 12.34 -14.48 -31.96
C GLU A 95 12.31 -13.72 -30.60
N TYR A 96 11.17 -13.64 -29.91
CA TYR A 96 10.97 -12.73 -28.77
C TYR A 96 11.06 -13.37 -27.37
N ALA A 97 11.18 -14.70 -27.28
CA ALA A 97 11.09 -15.42 -26.00
C ALA A 97 12.14 -14.98 -24.96
N VAL A 98 13.37 -14.70 -25.39
CA VAL A 98 14.44 -14.25 -24.48
C VAL A 98 14.15 -12.87 -23.89
N ILE A 99 13.60 -11.97 -24.71
CA ILE A 99 13.28 -10.59 -24.30
C ILE A 99 12.11 -10.59 -23.32
N GLU A 100 11.06 -11.37 -23.60
CA GLU A 100 9.89 -11.50 -22.72
C GLU A 100 10.28 -12.03 -21.33
N ASN A 101 11.05 -13.12 -21.28
CA ASN A 101 11.49 -13.71 -20.01
C ASN A 101 12.36 -12.72 -19.21
N SER A 102 13.22 -11.97 -19.88
CA SER A 102 14.07 -10.97 -19.24
C SER A 102 13.24 -9.82 -18.65
N LEU A 103 12.23 -9.33 -19.39
CA LEU A 103 11.31 -8.30 -18.92
C LEU A 103 10.49 -8.76 -17.72
N SER A 104 10.01 -10.00 -17.73
CA SER A 104 9.24 -10.59 -16.62
C SER A 104 10.06 -10.65 -15.31
N ILE A 105 11.31 -11.11 -15.40
CA ILE A 105 12.22 -11.15 -14.24
C ILE A 105 12.51 -9.73 -13.74
N ALA A 106 12.84 -8.80 -14.65
CA ALA A 106 13.09 -7.40 -14.29
C ALA A 106 11.88 -6.75 -13.59
N TYR A 107 10.68 -6.98 -14.11
CA TYR A 107 9.42 -6.54 -13.50
C TYR A 107 9.29 -7.07 -12.08
N TRP A 108 9.48 -8.37 -11.87
CA TRP A 108 9.34 -9.00 -10.57
C TRP A 108 10.38 -8.48 -9.55
N VAL A 109 11.62 -8.26 -9.97
CA VAL A 109 12.66 -7.66 -9.12
C VAL A 109 12.31 -6.22 -8.72
N LEU A 110 11.88 -5.38 -9.66
CA LEU A 110 11.46 -4.00 -9.39
C LEU A 110 10.24 -3.95 -8.46
N TYR A 111 9.31 -4.88 -8.64
CA TYR A 111 8.15 -5.04 -7.77
C TYR A 111 8.59 -5.35 -6.34
N LEU A 112 9.52 -6.29 -6.15
CA LEU A 112 10.07 -6.61 -4.83
C LEU A 112 10.79 -5.42 -4.21
N ILE A 113 11.65 -4.70 -4.95
CA ILE A 113 12.34 -3.50 -4.44
C ILE A 113 11.32 -2.49 -3.90
N THR A 114 10.24 -2.26 -4.64
CA THR A 114 9.17 -1.33 -4.24
C THR A 114 8.42 -1.86 -3.00
N ALA A 115 8.07 -3.14 -2.96
CA ALA A 115 7.39 -3.77 -1.83
C ALA A 115 8.23 -3.74 -0.54
N PHE A 116 9.54 -4.02 -0.64
CA PHE A 116 10.46 -3.92 0.49
C PHE A 116 10.68 -2.47 0.95
N THR A 117 10.65 -1.52 0.02
CA THR A 117 10.71 -0.09 0.36
C THR A 117 9.47 0.31 1.17
N ILE A 118 8.26 -0.04 0.70
CA ILE A 118 7.00 0.18 1.43
C ILE A 118 7.01 -0.53 2.78
N ARG A 119 7.51 -1.77 2.86
CA ARG A 119 7.64 -2.51 4.13
C ARG A 119 8.47 -1.74 5.15
N ASN A 120 9.64 -1.24 4.75
CA ASN A 120 10.53 -0.51 5.65
C ASN A 120 9.86 0.77 6.14
N ARG A 121 9.19 1.48 5.23
CA ARG A 121 8.40 2.68 5.54
C ARG A 121 7.27 2.40 6.52
N LEU A 122 6.48 1.36 6.30
CA LEU A 122 5.44 0.93 7.23
C LEU A 122 6.00 0.58 8.61
N HIS A 123 7.13 -0.12 8.65
CA HIS A 123 7.79 -0.47 9.91
C HIS A 123 8.20 0.78 10.71
N ASP A 124 8.74 1.80 10.03
CA ASP A 124 9.06 3.08 10.66
C ASP A 124 7.80 3.75 11.24
N VAL A 125 6.68 3.76 10.49
CA VAL A 125 5.40 4.28 11.01
C VAL A 125 4.90 3.48 12.22
N PHE A 126 5.01 2.15 12.20
CA PHE A 126 4.60 1.32 13.34
C PHE A 126 5.39 1.67 14.61
N ILE A 127 6.71 1.86 14.47
CA ILE A 127 7.57 2.24 15.61
C ILE A 127 7.20 3.63 16.12
N GLU A 128 7.04 4.61 15.23
CA GLU A 128 6.69 5.99 15.60
C GLU A 128 5.37 6.08 16.38
N GLU A 129 4.44 5.17 16.10
CA GLU A 129 3.12 5.11 16.72
C GLU A 129 3.09 4.16 17.94
N GLY A 130 4.25 3.67 18.40
CA GLY A 130 4.36 2.83 19.59
C GLY A 130 3.82 1.40 19.39
N HIS A 131 3.83 0.91 18.16
CA HIS A 131 3.45 -0.45 17.79
C HIS A 131 4.69 -1.30 17.48
N HIS A 132 4.87 -2.40 18.22
CA HIS A 132 5.95 -3.36 17.99
C HIS A 132 5.54 -4.46 17.00
N VAL A 133 4.90 -4.08 15.89
CA VAL A 133 4.46 -5.03 14.86
C VAL A 133 5.67 -5.43 14.01
N ARG A 134 6.13 -6.67 14.18
CA ARG A 134 7.25 -7.21 13.39
C ARG A 134 6.83 -7.45 11.95
N THR A 135 7.39 -6.69 11.01
CA THR A 135 7.27 -6.97 9.57
C THR A 135 8.41 -7.89 9.14
N GLY A 136 8.12 -9.12 8.73
CA GLY A 136 9.13 -10.11 8.35
C GLY A 136 9.49 -10.03 6.85
N PRO A 137 10.78 -10.06 6.47
CA PRO A 137 11.17 -9.96 5.06
C PRO A 137 10.76 -11.18 4.22
N ILE A 138 10.78 -12.38 4.82
CA ILE A 138 10.41 -13.64 4.15
C ILE A 138 8.93 -13.60 3.71
N LEU A 139 8.04 -13.18 4.60
CA LEU A 139 6.61 -13.09 4.27
C LEU A 139 6.33 -11.96 3.28
N THR A 140 7.09 -10.86 3.31
CA THR A 140 7.01 -9.81 2.29
C THR A 140 7.44 -10.32 0.91
N PHE A 141 8.44 -11.18 0.83
CA PHE A 141 8.88 -11.74 -0.45
C PHE A 141 7.80 -12.63 -1.09
N PHE A 142 7.22 -13.56 -0.35
CA PHE A 142 6.23 -14.51 -0.89
C PHE A 142 4.82 -13.92 -1.03
N PHE A 143 4.39 -13.06 -0.09
CA PHE A 143 3.01 -12.60 -0.01
C PHE A 143 2.84 -11.07 -0.18
N SER A 144 3.94 -10.32 -0.24
CA SER A 144 4.03 -8.89 -0.59
C SER A 144 2.81 -8.05 -0.15
N SER A 145 1.99 -7.57 -1.08
CA SER A 145 0.84 -6.69 -0.82
C SER A 145 -0.19 -7.29 0.15
N ILE A 146 -0.43 -8.61 0.09
CA ILE A 146 -1.39 -9.31 0.98
C ILE A 146 -0.88 -9.29 2.42
N TYR A 147 0.39 -9.68 2.61
CA TYR A 147 0.99 -9.72 3.94
C TYR A 147 1.15 -8.33 4.54
N LEU A 148 1.58 -7.36 3.74
CA LEU A 148 1.70 -5.98 4.21
C LEU A 148 0.32 -5.39 4.54
N GLN A 149 -0.73 -5.70 3.77
CA GLN A 149 -2.09 -5.29 4.12
C GLN A 149 -2.54 -5.91 5.45
N TYR A 150 -2.27 -7.19 5.68
CA TYR A 150 -2.56 -7.85 6.95
C TYR A 150 -1.86 -7.13 8.11
N LYS A 151 -0.56 -6.78 7.97
CA LYS A 151 0.18 -6.06 9.01
C LYS A 151 -0.33 -4.64 9.27
N ILE A 152 -0.79 -3.94 8.24
CA ILE A 152 -1.46 -2.63 8.40
C ILE A 152 -2.74 -2.80 9.24
N ASN A 153 -3.56 -3.80 8.92
CA ASN A 153 -4.80 -4.03 9.66
C ASN A 153 -4.51 -4.41 11.13
N GLU A 154 -3.54 -5.29 11.37
CA GLU A 154 -3.10 -5.66 12.73
C GLU A 154 -2.67 -4.42 13.53
N ALA A 155 -1.87 -3.54 12.93
CA ALA A 155 -1.46 -2.30 13.58
C ALA A 155 -2.69 -1.43 13.93
N ILE A 156 -3.58 -1.19 12.97
CA ILE A 156 -4.80 -0.38 13.18
C ILE A 156 -5.69 -0.98 14.28
N ASP A 157 -5.94 -2.28 14.26
CA ASP A 157 -6.79 -2.96 15.23
C ASP A 157 -6.18 -2.91 16.65
N THR A 158 -4.84 -2.95 16.76
CA THR A 158 -4.17 -2.75 18.05
C THR A 158 -4.24 -1.30 18.54
N THR A 159 -4.32 -0.31 17.64
CA THR A 159 -4.50 1.11 18.01
C THR A 159 -5.93 1.38 18.48
N SER A 160 -6.95 0.76 17.86
CA SER A 160 -8.36 1.00 18.23
C SER A 160 -8.78 0.40 19.56
N ASN A 161 -8.04 -0.61 20.05
CA ASN A 161 -8.32 -1.28 21.32
C ASN A 161 -7.58 -0.63 22.52
N ARG A 162 -6.83 0.45 22.30
CA ARG A 162 -6.22 1.30 23.34
C ARG A 162 -7.10 2.51 23.60
#